data_AF-A0A8S1YLU5-F1
#
_entry.id   AF-A0A8S1YLU5-F1
#
_cell.length_a   1.000
_cell.length_b   1.000
_cell.length_c   1.000
_cell.angle_alpha   90.00
_cell.angle_beta   90.00
_cell.angle_gamma   90.00
#
_symmetry.space_group_name_H-M   'P 1'
#
loop_
_entity.id
_entity.type
_entity.pdbx_description
1 polymer ?
#
loop_
_entity_poly.entity_id
_entity_poly.type
_entity_poly.pdbx_seq_one_letter_code
_entity_poly.pdbx_strand_id
1 'polypeptide(L)'
;MMFKGHPYLNKMSCFINHHQNPQLFYLISQKYKVFNFLDLQLLGLVLNDPAIYNPINMHVYEMSSTNQQYAKTKYIPLKSGNLFCEDFFPQQYINLKCLIVNKNGNHVNLIRKNQNPDFIAHQSIDFGHRFLMGQMSEDEEYLITWDDKSKEIKIRKYHQE
;
A
#
# COMPACT_ATOMS: atom_id res chain seq x y z
N MET A 1 -13.85 9.61 19.84
CA MET A 1 -13.27 10.58 18.88
C MET A 1 -13.85 10.26 17.50
N MET A 2 -14.76 11.09 16.98
CA MET A 2 -15.38 10.89 15.66
C MET A 2 -14.47 11.50 14.59
N PHE A 3 -14.00 10.71 13.62
CA PHE A 3 -13.33 11.23 12.43
C PHE A 3 -14.39 11.61 11.39
N LYS A 4 -14.55 12.92 11.15
CA LYS A 4 -15.30 13.43 9.99
C LYS A 4 -14.42 13.27 8.74
N GLY A 5 -15.03 12.83 7.62
CA GLY A 5 -14.35 12.53 6.36
C GLY A 5 -13.54 13.70 5.81
N HIS A 6 -12.31 13.41 5.38
CA HIS A 6 -11.34 14.38 4.87
C HIS A 6 -11.49 14.61 3.35
N PRO A 7 -11.43 15.86 2.84
CA PRO A 7 -11.81 16.24 1.45
C PRO A 7 -10.77 15.98 0.35
N TYR A 8 -9.83 15.04 0.51
CA TYR A 8 -8.69 14.91 -0.42
C TYR A 8 -8.92 13.99 -1.65
N LEU A 9 -10.15 13.55 -1.92
CA LEU A 9 -10.47 12.54 -2.94
C LEU A 9 -10.51 13.03 -4.40
N ASN A 10 -10.26 14.31 -4.70
CA ASN A 10 -10.43 14.89 -6.04
C ASN A 10 -9.13 15.21 -6.81
N LYS A 11 -7.94 14.74 -6.38
CA LYS A 11 -6.66 15.22 -6.96
C LYS A 11 -5.94 14.32 -7.96
N MET A 12 -6.38 13.09 -8.23
CA MET A 12 -5.70 12.23 -9.22
C MET A 12 -6.03 12.56 -10.68
N SER A 13 -7.06 13.36 -10.96
CA SER A 13 -7.43 13.73 -12.34
C SER A 13 -6.53 14.79 -12.98
N CYS A 14 -5.57 15.37 -12.25
CA CYS A 14 -4.85 16.59 -12.68
C CYS A 14 -3.40 16.40 -13.18
N PHE A 15 -2.83 15.19 -13.20
CA PHE A 15 -1.37 15.03 -13.44
C PHE A 15 -0.95 14.30 -14.72
N ILE A 16 -1.88 13.96 -15.62
CA ILE A 16 -1.51 13.37 -16.91
C ILE A 16 -1.89 14.37 -18.02
N ASN A 17 -0.87 14.98 -18.62
CA ASN A 17 -1.00 15.84 -19.79
C ASN A 17 -1.85 15.16 -20.87
N HIS A 18 -2.85 15.88 -21.40
CA HIS A 18 -3.82 15.44 -22.42
C HIS A 18 -3.21 14.91 -23.74
N HIS A 19 -1.88 14.89 -23.87
CA HIS A 19 -1.17 14.46 -25.06
C HIS A 19 -0.71 13.00 -25.06
N GLN A 20 -0.88 12.25 -23.96
CA GLN A 20 -0.51 10.82 -23.93
C GLN A 20 -1.73 9.92 -23.74
N ASN A 21 -2.20 9.39 -24.86
CA ASN A 21 -3.10 8.24 -25.03
C ASN A 21 -4.42 8.23 -24.21
N PRO A 22 -5.52 8.79 -24.76
CA PRO A 22 -6.83 8.82 -24.08
C PRO A 22 -7.46 7.44 -23.80
N GLN A 23 -7.03 6.36 -24.45
CA GLN A 23 -7.52 5.00 -24.12
C GLN A 23 -6.97 4.49 -22.78
N LEU A 24 -5.78 4.93 -22.39
CA LEU A 24 -5.15 4.56 -21.11
C LEU A 24 -5.86 5.22 -19.92
N PHE A 25 -6.39 6.42 -20.11
CA PHE A 25 -7.16 7.16 -19.10
C PHE A 25 -8.50 6.47 -18.77
N TYR A 26 -9.10 5.78 -19.75
CA TYR A 26 -10.34 5.04 -19.58
C TYR A 26 -10.18 3.75 -18.75
N LEU A 27 -8.97 3.18 -18.70
CA LEU A 27 -8.64 2.02 -17.88
C LEU A 27 -8.41 2.38 -16.40
N ILE A 28 -7.97 3.61 -16.10
CA ILE A 28 -7.66 4.06 -14.73
C ILE A 28 -8.91 4.61 -14.02
N SER A 29 -9.96 5.00 -14.75
CA SER A 29 -11.19 5.58 -14.17
C SER A 29 -12.22 4.54 -13.68
N GLN A 30 -11.91 3.24 -13.76
CA GLN A 30 -12.80 2.19 -13.28
C GLN A 30 -12.70 2.04 -11.75
N LYS A 31 -13.75 2.54 -11.09
CA LYS A 31 -14.31 2.12 -9.79
C LYS A 31 -13.32 1.83 -8.65
N TYR A 32 -13.10 2.85 -7.84
CA TYR A 32 -12.54 2.72 -6.49
C TYR A 32 -13.45 1.84 -5.61
N LYS A 33 -13.01 0.63 -5.30
CA LYS A 33 -13.51 -0.10 -4.14
C LYS A 33 -12.62 0.27 -2.95
N VAL A 34 -13.07 1.23 -2.17
CA VAL A 34 -12.48 1.49 -0.85
C VAL A 34 -12.76 0.24 -0.02
N PHE A 35 -11.70 -0.42 0.47
CA PHE A 35 -11.86 -1.54 1.39
C PHE A 35 -12.71 -1.13 2.59
N ASN A 36 -13.65 -1.98 2.96
CA ASN A 36 -14.39 -1.80 4.19
C ASN A 36 -13.42 -1.95 5.36
N PHE A 37 -13.50 -1.04 6.32
CA PHE A 37 -12.72 -1.04 7.56
C PHE A 37 -12.73 -2.41 8.29
N LEU A 38 -13.77 -3.21 8.08
CA LEU A 38 -13.96 -4.56 8.64
C LEU A 38 -12.95 -5.61 8.14
N ASP A 39 -12.46 -5.55 6.89
CA ASP A 39 -11.47 -6.51 6.39
C ASP A 39 -10.10 -6.30 7.04
N LEU A 40 -9.79 -5.05 7.41
CA LEU A 40 -8.59 -4.68 8.16
C LEU A 40 -8.72 -4.98 9.67
N GLN A 41 -9.94 -5.06 10.22
CA GLN A 41 -10.16 -5.49 11.60
C GLN A 41 -9.82 -6.97 11.82
N LEU A 42 -9.97 -7.81 10.78
CA LEU A 42 -9.64 -9.24 10.87
C LEU A 42 -8.13 -9.54 10.85
N LEU A 43 -7.30 -8.57 10.45
CA LEU A 43 -5.86 -8.76 10.22
C LEU A 43 -4.95 -8.13 11.28
N GLY A 44 -5.53 -7.45 12.27
CA GLY A 44 -4.76 -6.56 13.15
C GLY A 44 -4.31 -5.34 12.34
N LEU A 45 -4.82 -4.17 12.69
CA LEU A 45 -4.55 -2.93 11.96
C LEU A 45 -3.05 -2.73 11.72
N VAL A 46 -2.69 -2.65 10.44
CA VAL A 46 -1.35 -2.30 10.00
C VAL A 46 -1.40 -0.83 9.61
N LEU A 47 -0.90 0.04 10.49
CA LEU A 47 -0.83 1.47 10.26
C LEU A 47 0.63 1.90 10.24
N ASN A 48 1.03 2.60 9.18
CA ASN A 48 2.21 3.43 9.22
C ASN A 48 1.87 4.63 10.12
N ASP A 49 2.45 4.68 11.32
CA ASP A 49 2.28 5.81 12.23
C ASP A 49 3.10 7.01 11.70
N PRO A 50 2.46 8.11 11.25
CA PRO A 50 3.19 9.27 10.74
C PRO A 50 3.90 10.06 11.86
N ALA A 51 3.60 9.81 13.14
CA ALA A 51 4.11 10.59 14.27
C ALA A 51 5.43 10.05 14.87
N ILE A 52 5.79 8.79 14.61
CA ILE A 52 7.06 8.20 15.06
C ILE A 52 7.87 7.88 13.81
N TYR A 53 8.74 8.82 13.42
CA TYR A 53 9.50 8.79 12.18
C TYR A 53 10.67 7.78 12.24
N ASN A 54 10.34 6.50 12.41
CA ASN A 54 11.21 5.38 12.07
C ASN A 54 10.67 4.74 10.78
N PRO A 55 11.00 5.30 9.60
CA PRO A 55 10.43 4.91 8.32
C PRO A 55 10.93 3.54 7.85
N ILE A 56 11.56 2.76 8.73
CA ILE A 56 12.12 1.45 8.44
C ILE A 56 11.17 0.36 8.95
N ASN A 57 10.17 0.69 9.80
CA ASN A 57 9.33 -0.32 10.44
C ASN A 57 7.84 -0.07 10.21
N MET A 58 7.13 -1.13 9.85
CA MET A 58 5.68 -1.16 9.84
C MET A 58 5.18 -1.72 11.17
N HIS A 59 4.22 -1.06 11.81
CA HIS A 59 3.67 -1.51 13.08
C HIS A 59 2.44 -2.39 12.87
N VAL A 60 2.36 -3.47 13.65
CA VAL A 60 1.19 -4.33 13.72
C VAL A 60 0.46 -4.03 15.02
N TYR A 61 -0.84 -3.76 14.92
CA TYR A 61 -1.70 -3.55 16.06
C TYR A 61 -2.76 -4.63 16.12
N GLU A 62 -2.96 -5.23 17.29
CA GLU A 62 -4.00 -6.23 17.51
C GLU A 62 -4.99 -5.72 18.54
N MET A 63 -6.27 -6.11 18.39
CA MET A 63 -7.31 -5.77 19.35
C MET A 63 -7.09 -6.57 20.64
N SER A 64 -6.86 -5.89 21.74
CA SER A 64 -6.79 -6.51 23.06
C SER A 64 -8.18 -7.00 23.49
N SER A 65 -8.28 -8.28 23.84
CA SER A 65 -9.52 -8.88 24.33
C SER A 65 -9.99 -8.29 25.66
N THR A 66 -9.06 -7.78 26.46
CA THR A 66 -9.32 -7.29 27.83
C THR A 66 -10.00 -5.93 27.85
N ASN A 67 -9.54 -5.00 27.00
CA ASN A 67 -10.01 -3.62 27.02
C ASN A 67 -10.58 -3.14 25.68
N GLN A 68 -10.65 -4.01 24.66
CA GLN A 68 -11.16 -3.69 23.33
C GLN A 68 -10.45 -2.47 22.71
N GLN A 69 -9.15 -2.35 22.97
CA GLN A 69 -8.29 -1.33 22.39
C GLN A 69 -7.21 -1.98 21.54
N TYR A 70 -6.81 -1.32 20.45
CA TYR A 70 -5.67 -1.73 19.66
C TYR A 70 -4.38 -1.45 20.40
N ALA A 71 -3.55 -2.48 20.57
CA ALA A 71 -2.21 -2.36 21.12
C ALA A 71 -1.18 -2.74 20.04
N LYS A 72 -0.08 -1.99 19.98
CA LYS A 72 1.05 -2.35 19.13
C LYS A 72 1.64 -3.65 19.64
N THR A 73 1.63 -4.71 18.83
CA THR A 73 2.15 -6.03 19.22
C THR A 73 3.51 -6.30 18.61
N LYS A 74 3.72 -5.87 17.36
CA LYS A 74 4.92 -6.20 16.59
C LYS A 74 5.36 -5.05 15.70
N TYR A 75 6.58 -5.18 15.18
CA TYR A 75 7.07 -4.38 14.08
C TYR A 75 7.62 -5.31 12.99
N ILE A 76 7.46 -4.88 11.73
CA ILE A 76 7.95 -5.59 10.56
C ILE A 76 8.98 -4.69 9.90
N PRO A 77 10.25 -5.12 9.82
CA PRO A 77 11.27 -4.33 9.14
C PRO A 77 10.97 -4.29 7.65
N LEU A 78 10.89 -3.08 7.10
CA LEU A 78 10.68 -2.80 5.69
C LEU A 78 11.93 -2.18 5.08
N LYS A 79 12.07 -2.32 3.76
CA LYS A 79 13.01 -1.50 3.02
C LYS A 79 12.39 -0.11 2.83
N SER A 80 13.25 0.89 2.96
CA SER A 80 12.97 2.29 2.73
C SER A 80 14.27 2.95 2.26
N GLY A 81 14.21 3.80 1.25
CA GLY A 81 15.37 4.53 0.72
C GLY A 81 15.15 6.04 0.71
N ASN A 82 13.95 6.53 1.05
CA ASN A 82 13.69 7.93 1.30
C ASN A 82 12.74 8.07 2.49
N LEU A 83 13.10 8.97 3.40
CA LEU A 83 12.32 9.40 4.55
C LEU A 83 10.92 9.89 4.13
N PHE A 84 10.84 10.59 3.00
CA PHE A 84 9.61 11.18 2.51
C PHE A 84 8.82 10.19 1.64
N CYS A 85 7.67 9.75 2.15
CA CYS A 85 6.66 9.06 1.36
C CYS A 85 5.66 10.11 0.85
N GLU A 86 5.88 10.58 -0.38
CA GLU A 86 4.93 11.41 -1.11
C GLU A 86 4.04 10.50 -1.96
N ASP A 87 2.87 10.98 -2.37
CA ASP A 87 1.85 10.28 -3.17
C ASP A 87 0.99 9.21 -2.48
N PHE A 88 -0.21 9.06 -3.06
CA PHE A 88 -1.20 8.07 -2.65
C PHE A 88 -0.85 6.71 -3.27
N PHE A 89 -0.35 5.80 -2.44
CA PHE A 89 -0.23 4.39 -2.75
C PHE A 89 -0.97 3.62 -1.67
N PRO A 90 -2.23 3.21 -1.90
CA PRO A 90 -3.03 2.57 -0.88
C PRO A 90 -2.39 1.23 -0.50
N GLN A 91 -2.22 1.00 0.80
CA GLN A 91 -1.85 -0.32 1.29
C GLN A 91 -2.99 -1.30 0.97
N GLN A 92 -2.64 -2.44 0.40
CA GLN A 92 -3.62 -3.43 -0.06
C GLN A 92 -3.28 -4.79 0.52
N TYR A 93 -4.30 -5.52 0.99
CA TYR A 93 -4.16 -6.92 1.38
C TYR A 93 -4.78 -7.81 0.30
N ILE A 94 -3.99 -8.74 -0.20
CA ILE A 94 -4.34 -9.72 -1.22
C ILE A 94 -4.70 -11.00 -0.48
N ASN A 95 -6.01 -11.24 -0.32
CA ASN A 95 -6.54 -12.33 0.51
C ASN A 95 -6.07 -13.69 0.03
N LEU A 96 -6.17 -13.96 -1.28
CA LEU A 96 -5.83 -15.26 -1.87
C LEU A 96 -4.36 -15.64 -1.70
N LYS A 97 -3.48 -14.63 -1.58
CA LYS A 97 -2.03 -14.79 -1.49
C LYS A 97 -1.49 -14.55 -0.07
N CYS A 98 -2.36 -14.18 0.88
CA CYS A 98 -1.99 -13.75 2.22
C CYS A 98 -0.87 -12.70 2.23
N LEU A 99 -0.95 -11.71 1.32
CA LEU A 99 0.11 -10.76 1.04
C LEU A 99 -0.36 -9.32 1.26
N ILE A 100 0.45 -8.50 1.91
CA ILE A 100 0.25 -7.06 2.01
C ILE A 100 1.20 -6.37 1.03
N VAL A 101 0.67 -5.47 0.22
CA VAL A 101 1.45 -4.55 -0.61
C VAL A 101 1.48 -3.20 0.08
N ASN A 102 2.67 -2.75 0.46
CA ASN A 102 2.89 -1.50 1.19
C ASN A 102 3.97 -0.67 0.51
N LYS A 103 3.70 0.61 0.24
CA LYS A 103 4.73 1.56 -0.19
C LYS A 103 5.40 2.19 1.03
N ASN A 104 6.73 2.25 0.98
CA ASN A 104 7.53 2.95 1.97
C ASN A 104 8.71 3.67 1.29
N GLY A 105 8.65 5.00 1.24
CA GLY A 105 9.61 5.82 0.49
C GLY A 105 9.60 5.51 -1.01
N ASN A 106 10.76 5.17 -1.56
CA ASN A 106 10.97 4.69 -2.93
C ASN A 106 10.79 3.17 -3.11
N HIS A 107 10.35 2.45 -2.08
CA HIS A 107 10.14 1.00 -2.15
C HIS A 107 8.66 0.62 -2.14
N VAL A 108 8.33 -0.45 -2.86
CA VAL A 108 7.11 -1.24 -2.64
C VAL A 108 7.52 -2.55 -2.00
N ASN A 109 7.03 -2.78 -0.80
CA ASN A 109 7.27 -3.97 0.00
C ASN A 109 6.08 -4.93 -0.14
N LEU A 110 6.38 -6.18 -0.42
CA LEU A 110 5.44 -7.30 -0.41
C LEU A 110 5.68 -8.08 0.88
N ILE A 111 4.67 -8.14 1.74
CA ILE A 111 4.78 -8.65 3.10
C ILE A 111 3.86 -9.85 3.21
N ARG A 112 4.40 -11.03 3.47
CA ARG A 112 3.65 -12.28 3.50
C ARG A 112 3.32 -12.66 4.94
N LYS A 113 2.10 -13.13 5.17
CA LYS A 113 1.75 -13.82 6.42
C LYS A 113 2.32 -15.24 6.37
N ASN A 114 3.11 -15.60 7.38
CA ASN A 114 3.67 -16.95 7.49
C ASN A 114 2.62 -17.92 8.07
N GLN A 115 2.99 -19.20 8.23
CA GLN A 115 2.16 -20.21 8.91
C GLN A 115 1.97 -19.88 10.41
N ASN A 116 2.97 -19.25 11.02
CA ASN A 116 2.83 -18.56 12.29
C ASN A 116 2.14 -17.20 12.05
N PRO A 117 1.44 -16.60 13.03
CA PRO A 117 0.78 -15.29 12.91
C PRO A 117 1.77 -14.11 12.78
N ASP A 118 2.91 -14.36 12.15
CA ASP A 118 3.97 -13.41 11.88
C ASP A 118 3.90 -12.98 10.41
N PHE A 119 4.23 -11.72 10.21
CA PHE A 119 4.38 -11.12 8.90
C PHE A 119 5.86 -10.92 8.63
N ILE A 120 6.29 -11.28 7.43
CA ILE A 120 7.67 -11.12 6.98
C ILE A 120 7.70 -10.32 5.69
N ALA A 121 8.63 -9.37 5.59
CA ALA A 121 8.92 -8.74 4.31
C ALA A 121 9.49 -9.81 3.37
N HIS A 122 8.71 -10.21 2.37
CA HIS A 122 9.04 -11.28 1.45
C HIS A 122 9.85 -10.75 0.26
N GLN A 123 9.45 -9.61 -0.28
CA GLN A 123 10.12 -8.97 -1.41
C GLN A 123 10.04 -7.45 -1.27
N SER A 124 11.00 -6.75 -1.85
CA SER A 124 10.95 -5.29 -1.99
C SER A 124 11.40 -4.88 -3.38
N ILE A 125 10.71 -3.90 -3.97
CA ILE A 125 11.01 -3.34 -5.28
C ILE A 125 11.50 -1.91 -5.05
N ASP A 126 12.74 -1.62 -5.44
CA ASP A 126 13.29 -0.27 -5.43
C ASP A 126 12.99 0.46 -6.74
N PHE A 127 12.35 1.62 -6.65
CA PHE A 127 12.08 2.50 -7.79
C PHE A 127 13.12 3.62 -7.94
N GLY A 128 14.01 3.80 -6.95
CA GLY A 128 15.05 4.82 -6.92
C GLY A 128 14.51 6.25 -6.88
N HIS A 129 13.20 6.42 -6.68
CA HIS A 129 12.50 7.70 -6.65
C HIS A 129 11.23 7.59 -5.80
N ARG A 130 10.88 8.67 -5.08
CA ARG A 130 9.74 8.67 -4.16
C ARG A 130 8.39 8.91 -4.83
N PHE A 131 8.39 9.62 -5.97
CA PHE A 131 7.18 9.82 -6.77
C PHE A 131 6.82 8.52 -7.48
N LEU A 132 5.88 7.81 -6.89
CA LEU A 132 5.52 6.44 -7.23
C LEU A 132 4.05 6.24 -6.89
N MET A 133 3.28 5.90 -7.92
CA MET A 133 1.88 5.54 -7.83
C MET A 133 1.73 4.07 -8.19
N GLY A 134 0.69 3.43 -7.67
CA GLY A 134 0.36 2.08 -8.06
C GLY A 134 -0.82 1.49 -7.32
N GLN A 135 -1.31 0.39 -7.86
CA GLN A 135 -2.41 -0.39 -7.32
C GLN A 135 -2.36 -1.83 -7.84
N MET A 136 -3.03 -2.75 -7.15
CA MET A 136 -3.32 -4.06 -7.71
C MET A 136 -4.44 -3.96 -8.75
N SER A 137 -4.42 -4.85 -9.73
CA SER A 137 -5.57 -5.13 -10.59
C SER A 137 -6.74 -5.68 -9.77
N GLU A 138 -7.95 -5.60 -10.32
CA GLU A 138 -9.19 -6.05 -9.63
C GLU A 138 -9.18 -7.55 -9.29
N ASP A 139 -8.48 -8.36 -10.08
CA ASP A 139 -8.28 -9.80 -9.86
C ASP A 139 -7.10 -10.11 -8.92
N GLU A 140 -6.42 -9.08 -8.40
CA GLU A 140 -5.25 -9.17 -7.53
C GLU A 140 -4.05 -9.93 -8.15
N GLU A 141 -4.02 -10.10 -9.48
CA GLU A 141 -2.97 -10.84 -10.20
C GLU A 141 -1.78 -9.97 -10.60
N TYR A 142 -2.02 -8.68 -10.84
CA TYR A 142 -1.02 -7.74 -11.35
C TYR A 142 -0.86 -6.54 -10.44
N LEU A 143 0.39 -6.20 -10.15
CA LEU A 143 0.76 -4.91 -9.58
C LEU A 143 1.07 -3.94 -10.72
N ILE A 144 0.26 -2.89 -10.83
CA ILE A 144 0.42 -1.82 -11.82
C ILE A 144 1.04 -0.62 -11.12
N THR A 145 2.18 -0.16 -11.60
CA THR A 145 2.89 1.00 -11.03
C THR A 145 3.24 2.00 -12.11
N TRP A 146 3.27 3.28 -11.74
CA TRP A 146 3.90 4.34 -12.52
C TRP A 146 4.91 5.06 -11.64
N ASP A 147 6.13 5.26 -12.13
CA ASP A 147 7.18 5.96 -11.40
C ASP A 147 7.71 7.16 -12.20
N ASP A 148 8.00 8.23 -11.47
CA ASP A 148 8.39 9.51 -12.07
C ASP A 148 9.80 9.47 -12.69
N LYS A 149 10.66 8.55 -12.26
CA LYS A 149 12.03 8.46 -12.75
C LYS A 149 12.09 7.90 -14.16
N SER A 150 11.38 6.79 -14.39
CA SER A 150 11.30 6.16 -15.71
C SER A 150 10.21 6.78 -16.59
N LYS A 151 9.21 7.44 -15.99
CA LYS A 151 7.99 7.90 -16.68
C LYS A 151 7.22 6.76 -17.33
N GLU A 152 7.40 5.53 -16.85
CA GLU A 152 6.81 4.32 -17.43
C GLU A 152 5.75 3.71 -16.54
N ILE A 153 4.77 3.06 -17.17
CA ILE A 153 3.90 2.10 -16.50
C ILE A 153 4.55 0.73 -16.54
N LYS A 154 4.64 0.09 -15.37
CA LYS A 154 5.16 -1.26 -15.21
C LYS A 154 4.07 -2.14 -14.63
N ILE A 155 3.82 -3.26 -15.31
CA ILE A 155 2.87 -4.29 -14.90
C ILE A 155 3.68 -5.49 -14.46
N ARG A 156 3.50 -5.94 -13.21
CA ARG A 156 4.22 -7.08 -12.64
C ARG A 156 3.23 -8.13 -12.21
N LYS A 157 3.42 -9.37 -12.65
CA LYS A 157 2.68 -10.52 -12.15
C LYS A 157 3.40 -11.10 -10.94
N TYR A 158 2.65 -11.46 -9.90
CA TYR A 158 3.22 -12.19 -8.77
C TYR A 158 3.51 -13.63 -9.19
N HIS A 159 4.74 -14.10 -8.94
CA HIS A 159 5.13 -15.49 -9.10
C HIS A 159 5.46 -16.04 -7.71
N GLN A 160 4.75 -17.08 -7.30
CA GLN A 160 5.05 -17.79 -6.07
C GLN A 160 6.24 -18.70 -6.32
N GLU A 161 7.33 -18.50 -5.58
CA GLU A 161 8.41 -19.47 -5.45
C GLU A 161 8.00 -20.65 -4.56
#